data_AF-A0A931XV88-F1
#
_entry.id   AF-A0A931XV88-F1
#
_cell.length_a   1.000
_cell.length_b   1.000
_cell.length_c   1.000
_cell.angle_alpha   90.00
_cell.angle_beta   90.00
_cell.angle_gamma   90.00
#
_symmetry.space_group_name_H-M   'P 1'
#
loop_
_entity.id
_entity.type
_entity.pdbx_description
1 polymer ?
#
loop_
_entity_poly.entity_id
_entity_poly.type
_entity_poly.pdbx_seq_one_letter_code
_entity_poly.pdbx_strand_id
1 'polypeptide(L)'
;EAALGCPMFEFPLSMDRNNYCTFCAECVKACSYDNLALRVRAFGKDLWASGRRVLDESYLAVALVGLTVLVTAEMLTAWSGWISSLARWLPSGVRGSLKPVTYLGLVESVLLLGGSLVAVPLLVLAGAAQADRLSGPHRLGLRRTFVVFGYMFIPVGLAMHLAHNLAHLLLEGGGIVPVVQRAVALYTPFSLGEPDWEVPPLAPEPVVGFLQMLVLVGFFVLSLVAGHRLSLRAYPDRRTASRALIPMAALSFVFTVAGIVLLNQPMGMRHGM
;
A
#
# COMPACT_ATOMS: atom_id res chain seq x y z
N GLU A 1 21.66 30.11 -17.10
CA GLU A 1 20.75 30.47 -15.98
C GLU A 1 21.45 30.14 -14.66
N ALA A 2 21.21 30.94 -13.61
CA ALA A 2 21.73 30.62 -12.28
C ALA A 2 20.95 29.41 -11.74
N ALA A 3 21.67 28.32 -11.44
CA ALA A 3 21.06 27.13 -10.87
C ALA A 3 20.58 27.42 -9.44
N LEU A 4 19.35 27.00 -9.14
CA LEU A 4 18.74 27.21 -7.82
C LEU A 4 19.16 26.08 -6.86
N GLY A 5 19.01 26.31 -5.55
CA GLY A 5 19.09 25.23 -4.57
C GLY A 5 18.00 24.17 -4.80
N CYS A 6 18.11 23.00 -4.18
CA CYS A 6 17.06 21.99 -4.28
C CYS A 6 15.73 22.55 -3.73
N PRO A 7 14.63 22.57 -4.51
CA PRO A 7 13.35 23.10 -4.06
C PRO A 7 12.72 22.29 -2.93
N MET A 8 13.18 21.04 -2.75
CA MET A 8 12.76 20.13 -1.71
C MET A 8 13.67 20.18 -0.48
N PHE A 9 14.61 21.13 -0.45
CA PHE A 9 15.59 21.32 0.62
C PHE A 9 16.46 20.07 0.89
N GLU A 10 16.65 19.23 -0.12
CA GLU A 10 17.56 18.09 -0.05
C GLU A 10 19.01 18.53 -0.25
N PHE A 11 19.92 17.92 0.50
CA PHE A 11 21.35 18.19 0.41
C PHE A 11 22.10 16.95 -0.08
N PRO A 12 22.52 16.90 -1.36
CA PRO A 12 23.08 15.69 -1.98
C PRO A 12 24.26 15.05 -1.22
N LEU A 13 25.09 15.86 -0.56
CA LEU A 13 26.28 15.38 0.15
C LEU A 13 25.94 14.48 1.36
N SER A 14 24.81 14.72 2.02
CA SER A 14 24.36 13.93 3.18
C SER A 14 23.14 13.05 2.88
N MET A 15 22.75 12.96 1.61
CA MET A 15 21.50 12.32 1.20
C MET A 15 21.63 10.79 1.25
N ASP A 16 20.97 10.16 2.21
CA ASP A 16 20.93 8.69 2.34
C ASP A 16 19.68 8.06 1.69
N ARG A 17 18.63 8.85 1.43
CA ARG A 17 17.33 8.45 0.88
C ARG A 17 16.78 9.48 -0.10
N ASN A 18 15.88 9.08 -1.01
CA ASN A 18 15.38 9.93 -2.10
C ASN A 18 13.87 10.23 -2.05
N ASN A 19 13.23 10.03 -0.90
CA ASN A 19 11.78 10.16 -0.72
C ASN A 19 11.21 11.51 -1.16
N TYR A 20 11.98 12.59 -1.00
CA TYR A 20 11.58 13.95 -1.39
C TYR A 20 12.28 14.44 -2.66
N CYS A 21 13.07 13.61 -3.34
CA CYS A 21 13.72 14.00 -4.59
C CYS A 21 12.70 14.01 -5.74
N THR A 22 12.49 15.16 -6.36
CA THR A 22 11.56 15.34 -7.49
C THR A 22 12.21 15.23 -8.86
N PHE A 23 13.47 14.79 -8.93
CA PHE A 23 14.25 14.69 -10.19
C PHE A 23 14.35 16.00 -11.01
N CYS A 24 14.22 17.17 -10.38
CA CYS A 24 14.37 18.47 -11.05
C CYS A 24 15.80 18.79 -11.53
N ALA A 25 16.80 18.04 -11.06
CA ALA A 25 18.22 18.16 -11.40
C ALA A 25 18.88 19.53 -11.10
N GLU A 26 18.24 20.42 -10.35
CA GLU A 26 18.83 21.71 -9.95
C GLU A 26 20.14 21.54 -9.16
N CYS A 27 20.24 20.50 -8.32
CA CYS A 27 21.48 20.19 -7.62
C CYS A 27 22.65 19.84 -8.57
N VAL A 28 22.37 19.13 -9.67
CA VAL A 28 23.37 18.79 -10.69
C VAL A 28 23.81 20.05 -11.44
N LYS A 29 22.85 20.89 -11.85
CA LYS A 29 23.13 22.18 -12.52
C LYS A 29 23.93 23.15 -11.62
N ALA A 30 23.67 23.14 -10.31
CA ALA A 30 24.33 24.01 -9.34
C ALA A 30 25.72 23.52 -8.92
N CYS A 31 26.09 22.28 -9.27
CA CYS A 31 27.34 21.68 -8.82
C CYS A 31 28.54 22.26 -9.59
N SER A 32 29.35 23.10 -8.92
CA SER A 32 30.55 23.69 -9.52
C SER A 32 31.66 22.69 -9.85
N TYR A 33 31.64 21.52 -9.23
CA TYR A 33 32.65 20.46 -9.39
C TYR A 33 32.20 19.32 -10.30
N ASP A 34 30.97 19.38 -10.83
CA ASP A 34 30.37 18.34 -11.68
C ASP A 34 30.54 16.91 -11.14
N ASN A 35 30.42 16.76 -9.81
CA ASN A 35 30.70 15.50 -9.11
C ASN A 35 29.43 14.82 -8.57
N LEU A 36 28.24 15.27 -9.00
CA LEU A 36 26.98 14.64 -8.68
C LEU A 36 26.57 13.68 -9.78
N ALA A 37 26.22 12.45 -9.38
CA ALA A 37 25.72 11.42 -10.28
C ALA A 37 24.42 10.82 -9.76
N LEU A 38 23.48 10.57 -10.67
CA LEU A 38 22.30 9.76 -10.37
C LEU A 38 22.70 8.29 -10.35
N ARG A 39 22.48 7.62 -9.21
CA ARG A 39 22.78 6.20 -9.02
C ARG A 39 21.50 5.40 -8.88
N VAL A 40 21.33 4.40 -9.74
CA VAL A 40 20.24 3.42 -9.59
C VAL A 40 20.53 2.54 -8.38
N ARG A 41 19.51 2.32 -7.54
CA ARG A 41 19.56 1.40 -6.39
C ARG A 41 18.70 0.19 -6.68
N ALA A 42 19.09 -0.95 -6.11
CA ALA A 42 18.26 -2.15 -6.14
C ALA A 42 16.91 -1.89 -5.45
N PHE A 43 15.86 -2.48 -6.01
CA PHE A 43 14.51 -2.38 -5.46
C PHE A 43 14.46 -2.81 -3.99
N GLY A 44 13.71 -2.05 -3.17
CA GLY A 44 13.49 -2.35 -1.76
C GLY A 44 14.69 -2.11 -0.82
N LYS A 45 15.90 -1.80 -1.32
CA LYS A 45 17.10 -1.63 -0.48
C LYS A 45 16.92 -0.58 0.61
N ASP A 46 16.20 0.50 0.31
CA ASP A 46 15.99 1.62 1.23
C ASP A 46 15.11 1.27 2.44
N LEU A 47 14.32 0.20 2.37
CA LEU A 47 13.47 -0.28 3.47
C LEU A 47 14.26 -0.56 4.74
N TRP A 48 15.46 -1.13 4.60
CA TRP A 48 16.33 -1.42 5.74
C TRP A 48 17.63 -0.62 5.71
N ALA A 49 18.10 -0.14 4.56
CA ALA A 49 19.38 0.56 4.44
C ALA A 49 19.36 1.96 5.04
N SER A 50 18.25 2.69 4.93
CA SER A 50 18.09 4.06 5.43
C SER A 50 18.33 4.16 6.94
N GLY A 51 19.02 5.23 7.36
CA GLY A 51 19.29 5.52 8.77
C GLY A 51 18.13 6.21 9.47
N ARG A 52 17.47 7.14 8.77
CA ARG A 52 16.37 7.95 9.32
C ARG A 52 15.03 7.23 9.20
N ARG A 53 14.41 6.96 10.35
CA ARG A 53 13.06 6.40 10.47
C ARG A 53 12.20 7.33 11.32
N VAL A 54 11.01 7.64 10.83
CA VAL A 54 10.11 8.62 11.43
C VAL A 54 8.70 8.06 11.58
N LEU A 55 7.94 8.63 12.51
CA LEU A 55 6.65 8.09 12.94
C LEU A 55 5.58 8.23 11.87
N ASP A 56 5.55 9.37 11.19
CA ASP A 56 4.68 9.66 10.05
C ASP A 56 4.85 8.64 8.91
N GLU A 57 6.09 8.36 8.47
CA GLU A 57 6.36 7.35 7.43
C GLU A 57 5.90 5.95 7.85
N SER A 58 6.19 5.58 9.11
CA SER A 58 5.83 4.26 9.65
C SER A 58 4.32 4.09 9.80
N TYR A 59 3.65 5.13 10.28
CA TYR A 59 2.21 5.15 10.44
C TYR A 59 1.50 5.12 9.08
N LEU A 60 1.98 5.91 8.11
CA LEU A 60 1.46 5.89 6.74
C LEU A 60 1.63 4.51 6.10
N ALA A 61 2.79 3.87 6.25
CA ALA A 61 3.02 2.52 5.74
C ALA A 61 1.98 1.51 6.27
N VAL A 62 1.69 1.57 7.57
CA VAL A 62 0.69 0.70 8.20
C VAL A 62 -0.74 1.07 7.79
N ALA A 63 -1.05 2.36 7.72
CA ALA A 63 -2.36 2.84 7.28
C ALA A 63 -2.67 2.42 5.83
N LEU A 64 -1.67 2.41 4.95
CA LEU A 64 -1.80 1.93 3.58
C LEU A 64 -2.12 0.43 3.50
N VAL A 65 -1.64 -0.40 4.43
CA VAL A 65 -2.09 -1.79 4.53
C VAL A 65 -3.59 -1.84 4.81
N GLY A 66 -4.06 -1.08 5.79
CA GLY A 66 -5.49 -1.04 6.13
C GLY A 66 -6.34 -0.52 4.98
N LEU A 67 -5.88 0.55 4.31
CA LEU A 67 -6.56 1.12 3.16
C LEU A 67 -6.67 0.12 2.01
N THR A 68 -5.57 -0.52 1.63
CA THR A 68 -5.56 -1.47 0.50
C THR A 68 -6.42 -2.70 0.78
N VAL A 69 -6.43 -3.21 2.02
CA VAL A 69 -7.32 -4.29 2.44
C VAL A 69 -8.78 -3.87 2.38
N LEU A 70 -9.14 -2.70 2.93
CA LEU A 70 -10.53 -2.23 3.00
C LEU A 70 -11.09 -1.85 1.64
N VAL A 71 -10.32 -1.14 0.80
CA VAL A 71 -10.74 -0.80 -0.57
C VAL A 71 -10.92 -2.07 -1.40
N THR A 72 -10.10 -3.09 -1.20
CA THR A 72 -10.33 -4.37 -1.89
C THR A 72 -11.61 -5.05 -1.38
N ALA A 73 -11.86 -4.99 -0.08
CA ALA A 73 -13.09 -5.55 0.51
C ALA A 73 -14.36 -4.81 0.05
N GLU A 74 -14.27 -3.50 -0.19
CA GLU A 74 -15.36 -2.66 -0.70
C GLU A 74 -15.89 -3.15 -2.05
N MET A 75 -14.99 -3.71 -2.88
CA MET A 75 -15.35 -4.24 -4.20
C MET A 75 -15.99 -5.63 -4.17
N LEU A 76 -16.23 -6.22 -3.00
CA LEU A 76 -16.85 -7.54 -2.89
C LEU A 76 -18.37 -7.47 -2.98
N THR A 77 -19.00 -8.48 -3.59
CA THR A 77 -20.48 -8.60 -3.69
C THR A 77 -21.17 -8.48 -2.33
N ALA A 78 -20.58 -9.07 -1.30
CA ALA A 78 -21.12 -9.09 0.06
C ALA A 78 -21.04 -7.74 0.80
N TRP A 79 -20.25 -6.78 0.31
CA TRP A 79 -19.97 -5.53 1.02
C TRP A 79 -21.24 -4.74 1.35
N SER A 80 -22.16 -4.61 0.40
CA SER A 80 -23.43 -3.88 0.58
C SER A 80 -24.28 -4.43 1.73
N GLY A 81 -24.27 -5.76 1.92
CA GLY A 81 -24.95 -6.44 3.02
C GLY A 81 -24.28 -6.18 4.38
N TRP A 82 -22.95 -6.13 4.40
CA TRP A 82 -22.17 -5.76 5.59
C TRP A 82 -22.44 -4.31 6.01
N ILE A 83 -22.35 -3.35 5.08
CA ILE A 83 -22.62 -1.94 5.37
C ILE A 83 -24.06 -1.74 5.84
N SER A 84 -25.03 -2.38 5.19
CA SER A 84 -26.43 -2.33 5.62
C SER A 84 -26.65 -2.91 7.01
N SER A 85 -25.92 -3.98 7.36
CA SER A 85 -25.97 -4.57 8.70
C SER A 85 -25.36 -3.66 9.77
N LEU A 86 -24.23 -3.03 9.47
CA LEU A 86 -23.58 -2.05 10.35
C LEU A 86 -24.45 -0.80 10.52
N ALA A 87 -25.11 -0.34 9.47
CA ALA A 87 -26.00 0.81 9.52
C ALA A 87 -27.18 0.64 10.48
N ARG A 88 -27.58 -0.60 10.83
CA ARG A 88 -28.61 -0.85 11.86
C ARG A 88 -28.22 -0.35 13.26
N TRP A 89 -26.93 -0.21 13.53
CA TRP A 89 -26.41 0.34 14.79
C TRP A 89 -26.51 1.87 14.85
N LEU A 90 -26.81 2.55 13.75
CA LEU A 90 -27.07 3.98 13.79
C LEU A 90 -28.35 4.29 14.57
N PRO A 91 -28.36 5.37 15.37
CA PRO A 91 -29.56 5.83 16.06
C PRO A 91 -30.73 5.99 15.09
N SER A 92 -31.93 5.61 15.52
CA SER A 92 -33.15 5.67 14.71
C SER A 92 -33.42 7.08 14.17
N GLY A 93 -33.10 8.12 14.94
CA GLY A 93 -33.19 9.53 14.50
C GLY A 93 -32.32 9.81 13.27
N VAL A 94 -31.07 9.34 13.23
CA VAL A 94 -30.16 9.54 12.10
C VAL A 94 -30.66 8.81 10.86
N ARG A 95 -31.15 7.57 11.01
CA ARG A 95 -31.73 6.78 9.91
C ARG A 95 -33.06 7.34 9.40
N GLY A 96 -33.86 7.96 10.26
CA GLY A 96 -35.11 8.60 9.89
C GLY A 96 -34.94 9.97 9.22
N SER A 97 -33.87 10.69 9.54
CA SER A 97 -33.61 12.04 9.01
C SER A 97 -32.77 12.08 7.73
N LEU A 98 -32.04 11.01 7.40
CA LEU A 98 -31.16 10.95 6.23
C LEU A 98 -31.65 9.97 5.18
N LYS A 99 -31.37 10.28 3.90
CA LYS A 99 -31.59 9.33 2.80
C LYS A 99 -30.68 8.11 2.96
N PRO A 100 -31.10 6.91 2.49
CA PRO A 100 -30.28 5.70 2.53
C PRO A 100 -28.86 5.85 2.01
N VAL A 101 -28.70 6.47 0.85
CA VAL A 101 -27.38 6.73 0.26
C VAL A 101 -26.44 7.51 1.19
N THR A 102 -26.97 8.46 1.96
CA THR A 102 -26.19 9.33 2.82
C THR A 102 -25.73 8.60 4.08
N TYR A 103 -26.62 7.89 4.77
CA TYR A 103 -26.22 7.20 6.00
C TYR A 103 -25.38 5.95 5.71
N LEU A 104 -25.60 5.25 4.58
CA LEU A 104 -24.75 4.13 4.16
C LEU A 104 -23.35 4.62 3.80
N GLY A 105 -23.25 5.71 3.02
CA GLY A 105 -21.96 6.32 2.69
C GLY A 105 -21.21 6.85 3.93
N LEU A 106 -21.93 7.32 4.95
CA LEU A 106 -21.32 7.69 6.23
C LEU A 106 -20.71 6.47 6.94
N VAL A 107 -21.45 5.35 7.03
CA VAL A 107 -20.96 4.11 7.65
C VAL A 107 -19.74 3.59 6.91
N GLU A 108 -19.78 3.59 5.58
CA GLU A 108 -18.66 3.20 4.72
C GLU A 108 -17.44 4.11 4.93
N SER A 109 -17.62 5.43 4.95
CA SER A 109 -16.53 6.39 5.20
C SER A 109 -15.90 6.19 6.59
N VAL A 110 -16.72 5.95 7.62
CA VAL A 110 -16.25 5.66 8.97
C VAL A 110 -15.49 4.34 9.03
N LEU A 111 -15.98 3.30 8.35
CA LEU A 111 -15.31 2.01 8.29
C LEU A 111 -13.97 2.10 7.55
N LEU A 112 -13.94 2.81 6.42
CA LEU A 112 -12.73 3.00 5.61
C LEU A 112 -11.68 3.83 6.37
N LEU A 113 -12.04 5.03 6.84
CA LEU A 113 -11.12 5.93 7.55
C LEU A 113 -10.75 5.39 8.92
N GLY A 114 -11.74 4.94 9.70
CA GLY A 114 -11.51 4.36 11.02
C GLY A 114 -10.73 3.05 10.94
N GLY A 115 -11.04 2.19 9.98
CA GLY A 115 -10.32 0.94 9.76
C GLY A 115 -8.86 1.17 9.37
N SER A 116 -8.62 2.03 8.37
CA SER A 116 -7.27 2.28 7.83
C SER A 116 -6.41 3.16 8.73
N LEU A 117 -6.95 4.24 9.30
CA LEU A 117 -6.19 5.20 10.11
C LEU A 117 -6.17 4.83 11.59
N VAL A 118 -7.13 4.05 12.09
CA VAL A 118 -7.22 3.76 13.54
C VAL A 118 -7.04 2.27 13.81
N ALA A 119 -7.94 1.42 13.33
CA ALA A 119 -7.97 0.01 13.71
C ALA A 119 -6.68 -0.74 13.33
N VAL A 120 -6.22 -0.60 12.08
CA VAL A 120 -5.01 -1.27 11.59
C VAL A 120 -3.74 -0.75 12.26
N PRO A 121 -3.50 0.58 12.38
CA PRO A 121 -2.40 1.11 13.18
C PRO A 121 -2.43 0.69 14.64
N LEU A 122 -3.60 0.62 15.28
CA LEU A 122 -3.72 0.12 16.66
C LEU A 122 -3.39 -1.37 16.76
N LEU A 123 -3.79 -2.19 15.79
CA LEU A 123 -3.44 -3.60 15.74
C LEU A 123 -1.91 -3.79 15.63
N VAL A 124 -1.26 -3.03 14.75
CA VAL A 124 0.19 -3.06 14.61
C VAL A 124 0.90 -2.47 15.84
N LEU A 125 0.33 -1.45 16.49
CA LEU A 125 0.83 -0.92 17.75
C LEU A 125 0.74 -1.96 18.88
N ALA A 126 -0.34 -2.74 18.94
CA ALA A 126 -0.46 -3.86 19.87
C ALA A 126 0.60 -4.94 19.58
N GLY A 127 0.85 -5.26 18.31
CA GLY A 127 1.96 -6.13 17.90
C GLY A 127 3.32 -5.56 18.32
N ALA A 128 3.54 -4.26 18.15
CA ALA A 128 4.76 -3.58 18.59
C ALA A 128 4.91 -3.60 20.12
N ALA A 129 3.82 -3.46 20.87
CA ALA A 129 3.83 -3.60 22.32
C ALA A 129 4.21 -5.02 22.76
N GLN A 130 3.71 -6.03 22.06
CA GLN A 130 4.09 -7.42 22.30
C GLN A 130 5.56 -7.67 21.94
N ALA A 131 6.02 -7.16 20.79
CA ALA A 131 7.42 -7.24 20.36
C ALA A 131 8.38 -6.60 21.37
N ASP A 132 8.03 -5.41 21.88
CA ASP A 132 8.81 -4.70 22.89
C ASP A 132 8.85 -5.48 24.22
N ARG A 133 7.72 -6.06 24.65
CA ARG A 133 7.67 -6.94 25.83
C ARG A 133 8.55 -8.17 25.67
N LEU A 134 8.51 -8.83 24.51
CA LEU A 134 9.29 -10.03 24.18
C LEU A 134 10.80 -9.74 24.06
N SER A 135 11.17 -8.47 23.88
CA SER A 135 12.56 -8.02 23.86
C SER A 135 13.21 -8.01 25.26
N GLY A 136 12.44 -8.27 26.32
CA GLY A 136 12.97 -8.48 27.67
C GLY A 136 13.69 -7.24 28.21
N PRO A 137 14.97 -7.33 28.63
CA PRO A 137 15.73 -6.18 29.12
C PRO A 137 16.18 -5.22 28.01
N HIS A 138 16.20 -5.65 26.75
CA HIS A 138 16.67 -4.84 25.61
C HIS A 138 15.51 -4.13 24.88
N ARG A 139 14.52 -3.64 25.62
CA ARG A 139 13.37 -2.94 25.04
C ARG A 139 13.82 -1.65 24.36
N LEU A 140 13.19 -1.34 23.23
CA LEU A 140 13.39 -0.07 22.53
C LEU A 140 12.36 0.98 22.96
N GLY A 141 11.28 0.53 23.61
CA GLY A 141 10.09 1.30 23.92
C GLY A 141 9.08 1.23 22.79
N LEU A 142 7.79 1.22 23.14
CA LEU A 142 6.67 1.05 22.21
C LEU A 142 6.77 1.89 20.94
N ARG A 143 6.97 3.20 21.08
CA ARG A 143 7.05 4.15 19.96
C ARG A 143 8.17 3.77 19.00
N ARG A 144 9.36 3.46 19.52
CA ARG A 144 10.53 3.13 18.68
C ARG A 144 10.35 1.79 17.99
N THR A 145 9.79 0.80 18.69
CA THR A 145 9.46 -0.51 18.12
C THR A 145 8.45 -0.39 16.98
N PHE A 146 7.40 0.42 17.16
CA PHE A 146 6.43 0.72 16.09
C PHE A 146 7.10 1.38 14.88
N VAL A 147 7.93 2.41 15.11
CA VAL A 147 8.65 3.12 14.04
C VAL A 147 9.60 2.20 13.27
N VAL A 148 10.34 1.35 13.96
CA VAL A 148 11.30 0.44 13.30
C VAL A 148 10.57 -0.58 12.44
N PHE A 149 9.54 -1.23 12.98
CA PHE A 149 8.85 -2.31 12.27
C PHE A 149 7.77 -1.81 11.29
N GLY A 150 7.27 -0.58 11.39
CA GLY A 150 6.26 -0.05 10.46
C GLY A 150 6.68 -0.16 8.98
N TYR A 151 7.97 0.02 8.69
CA TYR A 151 8.52 -0.13 7.33
C TYR A 151 8.42 -1.56 6.76
N MET A 152 8.31 -2.59 7.61
CA MET A 152 8.12 -3.96 7.14
C MET A 152 6.75 -4.18 6.52
N PHE A 153 5.78 -3.30 6.79
CA PHE A 153 4.43 -3.38 6.23
C PHE A 153 4.29 -2.70 4.87
N ILE A 154 5.29 -1.91 4.43
CA ILE A 154 5.30 -1.31 3.08
C ILE A 154 5.14 -2.37 1.99
N PRO A 155 5.93 -3.47 1.97
CA PRO A 155 5.73 -4.54 1.00
C PRO A 155 4.35 -5.17 1.06
N VAL A 156 3.75 -5.32 2.25
CA VAL A 156 2.45 -5.98 2.43
C VAL A 156 1.32 -5.19 1.78
N GLY A 157 1.24 -3.88 2.07
CA GLY A 157 0.22 -3.02 1.47
C GLY A 157 0.40 -2.89 -0.03
N LEU A 158 1.66 -2.77 -0.49
CA LEU A 158 1.98 -2.73 -1.90
C LEU A 158 1.60 -4.03 -2.62
N ALA A 159 1.83 -5.19 -1.99
CA ALA A 159 1.45 -6.49 -2.55
C ALA A 159 -0.05 -6.58 -2.81
N MET A 160 -0.85 -6.18 -1.82
CA MET A 160 -2.31 -6.20 -1.93
C MET A 160 -2.79 -5.31 -3.07
N HIS A 161 -2.28 -4.09 -3.14
CA HIS A 161 -2.63 -3.15 -4.19
C HIS A 161 -2.22 -3.67 -5.58
N LEU A 162 -0.99 -4.15 -5.75
CA LEU A 162 -0.49 -4.68 -7.01
C LEU A 162 -1.27 -5.92 -7.45
N ALA A 163 -1.49 -6.88 -6.55
CA ALA A 163 -2.22 -8.10 -6.87
C ALA A 163 -3.67 -7.80 -7.27
N HIS A 164 -4.35 -6.91 -6.55
CA HIS A 164 -5.70 -6.50 -6.92
C HIS A 164 -5.75 -5.84 -8.31
N ASN A 165 -4.89 -4.84 -8.55
CA ASN A 165 -4.89 -4.10 -9.81
C ASN A 165 -4.34 -4.91 -11.00
N LEU A 166 -3.61 -6.00 -10.75
CA LEU A 166 -3.14 -6.87 -11.81
C LEU A 166 -4.30 -7.54 -12.56
N ALA A 167 -5.38 -7.89 -11.86
CA ALA A 167 -6.58 -8.44 -12.50
C ALA A 167 -7.25 -7.41 -13.41
N HIS A 168 -7.47 -6.18 -12.93
CA HIS A 168 -8.00 -5.11 -13.78
C HIS A 168 -7.09 -4.81 -14.98
N LEU A 169 -5.77 -4.77 -14.77
CA LEU A 169 -4.82 -4.53 -15.86
C LEU A 169 -4.87 -5.63 -16.93
N LEU A 170 -4.92 -6.91 -16.55
CA LEU A 170 -4.83 -8.02 -17.50
C LEU A 170 -6.17 -8.48 -18.06
N LEU A 171 -7.26 -8.35 -17.30
CA LEU A 171 -8.58 -8.76 -17.75
C LEU A 171 -9.30 -7.62 -18.48
N GLU A 172 -9.14 -6.37 -18.04
CA GLU A 172 -9.87 -5.22 -18.57
C GLU A 172 -8.98 -4.25 -19.37
N GLY A 173 -7.65 -4.36 -19.25
CA GLY A 173 -6.71 -3.38 -19.83
C GLY A 173 -6.76 -3.26 -21.35
N GLY A 174 -7.25 -4.29 -22.06
CA GLY A 174 -7.50 -4.21 -23.50
C GLY A 174 -8.50 -3.11 -23.89
N GLY A 175 -9.42 -2.74 -22.98
CA GLY A 175 -10.39 -1.67 -23.18
C GLY A 175 -9.78 -0.29 -23.45
N ILE A 176 -8.48 -0.10 -23.21
CA ILE A 176 -7.79 1.14 -23.60
C ILE A 176 -7.85 1.41 -25.11
N VAL A 177 -7.89 0.35 -25.93
CA VAL A 177 -7.93 0.47 -27.39
C VAL A 177 -9.23 1.14 -27.87
N PRO A 178 -10.44 0.61 -27.58
CA PRO A 178 -11.68 1.27 -28.00
C PRO A 178 -11.88 2.64 -27.34
N VAL A 179 -11.39 2.84 -26.10
CA VAL A 179 -11.41 4.18 -25.46
C VAL A 179 -10.60 5.19 -26.28
N VAL A 180 -9.38 4.83 -26.68
CA VAL A 180 -8.52 5.71 -27.48
C VAL A 180 -9.08 5.93 -28.88
N GLN A 181 -9.59 4.88 -29.54
CA GLN A 181 -10.24 5.00 -30.84
C GLN A 181 -11.43 5.99 -30.78
N ARG A 182 -12.28 5.86 -29.76
CA ARG A 182 -13.41 6.78 -29.54
C ARG A 182 -12.95 8.19 -29.24
N ALA A 183 -11.94 8.37 -28.38
CA ALA A 183 -11.42 9.69 -28.05
C ALA A 183 -10.86 10.40 -29.30
N VAL A 184 -10.09 9.70 -30.13
CA VAL A 184 -9.53 10.27 -31.35
C VAL A 184 -10.63 10.63 -32.36
N ALA A 185 -11.63 9.76 -32.54
CA ALA A 185 -12.78 10.04 -33.42
C ALA A 185 -13.65 11.22 -32.95
N LEU A 186 -13.73 11.48 -31.64
CA LEU A 186 -14.51 12.58 -31.08
C LEU A 186 -13.77 13.93 -31.07
N TYR A 187 -12.46 13.92 -30.81
CA TYR A 187 -11.70 15.14 -30.53
C TYR A 187 -10.73 15.53 -31.66
N THR A 188 -10.61 14.72 -32.71
CA THR A 188 -9.70 14.98 -33.84
C THR A 188 -10.39 14.65 -35.17
N PRO A 189 -9.89 15.14 -36.31
CA PRO A 189 -10.37 14.72 -37.63
C PRO A 189 -9.87 13.32 -38.05
N PHE A 190 -9.07 12.65 -37.22
CA PHE A 190 -8.52 11.34 -37.51
C PHE A 190 -9.45 10.23 -37.02
N SER A 191 -9.39 9.07 -37.68
CA SER A 191 -10.06 7.84 -37.24
C SER A 191 -9.02 6.73 -37.08
N LEU A 192 -9.09 6.03 -35.94
CA LEU A 192 -8.25 4.86 -35.63
C LEU A 192 -9.02 3.53 -35.78
N GLY A 193 -10.15 3.56 -36.51
CA GLY A 193 -11.07 2.43 -36.63
C GLY A 193 -12.29 2.57 -35.72
N GLU A 194 -13.28 1.70 -35.93
CA GLU A 194 -14.49 1.65 -35.10
C GLU A 194 -14.18 1.00 -33.73
N PRO A 195 -14.59 1.62 -32.61
CA PRO A 195 -14.37 1.06 -31.27
C PRO A 195 -15.15 -0.25 -31.08
N ASP A 196 -14.42 -1.35 -30.88
CA ASP A 196 -14.99 -2.63 -30.45
C ASP A 196 -14.86 -2.78 -28.92
N TRP A 197 -15.99 -2.92 -28.23
CA TRP A 197 -16.06 -3.04 -26.79
C TRP A 197 -16.03 -4.48 -26.29
N GLU A 198 -16.13 -5.47 -27.18
CA GLU A 198 -16.01 -6.89 -26.85
C GLU A 198 -14.53 -7.32 -26.80
N VAL A 199 -13.74 -6.62 -25.98
CA VAL A 199 -12.31 -6.85 -25.91
C VAL A 199 -12.00 -8.10 -25.07
N PRO A 200 -11.32 -9.13 -25.63
CA PRO A 200 -10.93 -10.29 -24.86
C PRO A 200 -9.84 -9.94 -23.82
N PRO A 201 -9.74 -10.70 -22.71
CA PRO A 201 -8.73 -10.47 -21.70
C PRO A 201 -7.32 -10.68 -22.28
N LEU A 202 -6.34 -9.87 -21.82
CA LEU A 202 -4.93 -9.95 -22.23
C LEU A 202 -4.24 -11.22 -21.69
N ALA A 203 -4.75 -11.80 -20.60
CA ALA A 203 -4.26 -13.05 -20.03
C ALA A 203 -5.42 -13.90 -19.51
N PRO A 204 -5.33 -15.25 -19.59
CA PRO A 204 -6.31 -16.14 -18.99
C PRO A 204 -6.38 -16.00 -17.46
N GLU A 205 -7.57 -16.15 -16.88
CA GLU A 205 -7.79 -16.06 -15.43
C GLU A 205 -6.82 -16.90 -14.57
N PRO A 206 -6.48 -18.17 -14.93
CA PRO A 206 -5.53 -18.95 -14.15
C PRO A 206 -4.12 -18.33 -14.09
N VAL A 207 -3.71 -17.65 -15.16
CA VAL A 207 -2.42 -16.94 -15.21
C VAL A 207 -2.47 -15.71 -14.30
N VAL A 208 -3.58 -14.95 -14.35
CA VAL A 208 -3.79 -13.80 -13.46
C VAL A 208 -3.74 -14.25 -12.00
N GLY A 209 -4.50 -15.28 -11.64
CA GLY A 209 -4.51 -15.82 -10.27
C GLY A 209 -3.14 -16.29 -9.79
N PHE A 210 -2.37 -16.96 -10.65
CA PHE A 210 -0.99 -17.34 -10.35
C PHE A 210 -0.10 -16.12 -10.07
N LEU A 211 -0.17 -15.08 -10.91
CA LEU A 211 0.62 -13.87 -10.74
C LEU A 211 0.21 -13.08 -9.49
N GLN A 212 -1.09 -13.01 -9.16
CA GLN A 212 -1.57 -12.41 -7.91
C GLN A 212 -0.97 -13.11 -6.69
N MET A 213 -0.97 -14.44 -6.69
CA MET A 213 -0.40 -15.23 -5.60
C MET A 213 1.12 -15.05 -5.51
N LEU A 214 1.80 -15.01 -6.66
CA LEU A 214 3.24 -14.76 -6.75
C LEU A 214 3.60 -13.38 -6.15
N VAL A 215 2.82 -12.34 -6.46
CA VAL A 215 3.01 -10.99 -5.91
C VAL A 215 2.78 -10.99 -4.40
N LEU A 216 1.66 -11.55 -3.92
CA LEU A 216 1.36 -11.60 -2.48
C LEU A 216 2.43 -12.35 -1.68
N VAL A 217 2.81 -13.55 -2.11
CA VAL A 217 3.82 -14.38 -1.43
C VAL A 217 5.21 -13.75 -1.56
N GLY A 218 5.59 -13.25 -2.73
CA GLY A 218 6.89 -12.64 -2.98
C GLY A 218 7.12 -11.40 -2.10
N PHE A 219 6.12 -10.53 -2.00
CA PHE A 219 6.19 -9.35 -1.15
C PHE A 219 6.03 -9.65 0.33
N PHE A 220 5.33 -10.73 0.71
CA PHE A 220 5.34 -11.23 2.08
C PHE A 220 6.75 -11.69 2.49
N VAL A 221 7.45 -12.44 1.63
CA VAL A 221 8.86 -12.79 1.87
C VAL A 221 9.72 -11.53 1.98
N LEU A 222 9.51 -10.53 1.12
CA LEU A 222 10.21 -9.24 1.22
C LEU A 222 9.92 -8.52 2.54
N SER A 223 8.68 -8.56 3.04
CA SER A 223 8.29 -8.03 4.36
C SER A 223 9.05 -8.72 5.49
N LEU A 224 9.17 -10.06 5.45
CA LEU A 224 9.93 -10.83 6.44
C LEU A 224 11.42 -10.50 6.38
N VAL A 225 12.00 -10.40 5.18
CA VAL A 225 13.41 -10.01 5.00
C VAL A 225 13.66 -8.59 5.53
N ALA A 226 12.77 -7.65 5.21
CA ALA A 226 12.85 -6.28 5.72
C ALA A 226 12.77 -6.28 7.25
N GLY A 227 11.76 -6.94 7.84
CA GLY A 227 11.59 -7.06 9.28
C GLY A 227 12.80 -7.69 9.99
N HIS A 228 13.39 -8.73 9.41
CA HIS A 228 14.60 -9.38 9.93
C HIS A 228 15.83 -8.47 9.87
N ARG A 229 16.05 -7.78 8.74
CA ARG A 229 17.16 -6.82 8.60
C ARG A 229 17.00 -5.63 9.55
N LEU A 230 15.77 -5.16 9.74
CA LEU A 230 15.44 -4.08 10.67
C LEU A 230 15.68 -4.50 12.13
N SER A 231 15.22 -5.69 12.52
CA SER A 231 15.40 -6.16 13.90
C SER A 231 16.88 -6.40 14.24
N LEU A 232 17.67 -6.97 13.33
CA LEU A 232 19.11 -7.17 13.54
C LEU A 232 19.90 -5.86 13.67
N ARG A 233 19.41 -4.75 13.10
CA ARG A 233 20.03 -3.43 13.27
C ARG A 233 19.57 -2.72 14.54
N ALA A 234 18.37 -3.03 15.01
CA ALA A 234 17.75 -2.33 16.13
C ALA A 234 18.09 -2.95 17.49
N TYR A 235 18.34 -4.26 17.55
CA TYR A 235 18.64 -4.99 18.78
C TYR A 235 20.09 -5.49 18.82
N PRO A 236 20.70 -5.58 20.02
CA PRO A 236 22.12 -5.93 20.17
C PRO A 236 22.43 -7.39 19.84
N ASP A 237 21.49 -8.31 20.09
CA ASP A 237 21.69 -9.75 19.89
C ASP A 237 20.61 -10.36 18.99
N ARG A 238 21.00 -11.43 18.27
CA ARG A 238 20.15 -12.11 17.28
C ARG A 238 18.91 -12.76 17.91
N ARG A 239 18.98 -13.18 19.18
CA ARG A 239 17.88 -13.88 19.85
C ARG A 239 16.78 -12.90 20.21
N THR A 240 17.13 -11.75 20.79
CA THR A 240 16.20 -10.65 21.06
C THR A 240 15.59 -10.13 19.75
N ALA A 241 16.41 -9.90 18.71
CA ALA A 241 15.94 -9.45 17.40
C ALA A 241 14.88 -10.40 16.80
N SER A 242 15.10 -11.71 16.91
CA SER A 242 14.16 -12.73 16.42
C SER A 242 12.87 -12.76 17.24
N ARG A 243 12.97 -12.67 18.58
CA ARG A 243 11.80 -12.62 19.47
C ARG A 243 10.92 -11.39 19.24
N ALA A 244 11.55 -10.23 19.02
CA ALA A 244 10.85 -9.00 18.70
C ALA A 244 10.15 -9.05 17.33
N LEU A 245 10.72 -9.78 16.36
CA LEU A 245 10.13 -9.93 15.03
C LEU A 245 8.87 -10.79 15.03
N ILE A 246 8.75 -11.81 15.91
CA ILE A 246 7.67 -12.81 15.87
C ILE A 246 6.26 -12.18 15.80
N PRO A 247 5.85 -11.26 16.69
CA PRO A 247 4.51 -10.67 16.62
C PRO A 247 4.27 -9.90 15.32
N MET A 248 5.29 -9.21 14.82
CA MET A 248 5.18 -8.37 13.62
C MET A 248 5.14 -9.23 12.35
N ALA A 249 5.90 -10.31 12.30
CA ALA A 249 5.85 -11.31 11.25
C ALA A 249 4.50 -12.04 11.22
N ALA A 250 3.94 -12.37 12.40
CA ALA A 250 2.60 -12.94 12.50
C ALA A 250 1.52 -12.00 11.96
N LEU A 251 1.59 -10.70 12.30
CA LEU A 251 0.66 -9.70 11.74
C LEU A 251 0.81 -9.56 10.21
N SER A 252 2.04 -9.50 9.70
CA SER A 252 2.30 -9.48 8.26
C SER A 252 1.71 -10.70 7.56
N PHE A 253 1.84 -11.89 8.17
CA PHE A 253 1.22 -13.11 7.67
C PHE A 253 -0.31 -13.03 7.69
N VAL A 254 -0.91 -12.55 8.77
CA VAL A 254 -2.38 -12.37 8.87
C VAL A 254 -2.90 -11.44 7.79
N PHE A 255 -2.25 -10.29 7.55
CA PHE A 255 -2.65 -9.38 6.48
C PHE A 255 -2.48 -10.00 5.08
N THR A 256 -1.41 -10.76 4.87
CA THR A 256 -1.19 -11.47 3.60
C THR A 256 -2.28 -12.51 3.36
N VAL A 257 -2.62 -13.31 4.37
CA VAL A 257 -3.71 -14.29 4.30
C VAL A 257 -5.05 -13.59 4.08
N ALA A 258 -5.32 -12.48 4.77
CA ALA A 258 -6.52 -11.69 4.54
C ALA A 258 -6.59 -11.22 3.08
N GLY A 259 -5.48 -10.74 2.51
CA GLY A 259 -5.40 -10.37 1.10
C GLY A 259 -5.69 -11.54 0.15
N ILE A 260 -5.11 -12.71 0.40
CA ILE A 260 -5.40 -13.94 -0.37
C ILE A 260 -6.90 -14.28 -0.29
N VAL A 261 -7.49 -14.26 0.92
CA VAL A 261 -8.90 -14.57 1.12
C VAL A 261 -9.78 -13.59 0.35
N LEU A 262 -9.51 -12.29 0.46
CA LEU A 262 -10.28 -11.24 -0.21
C LEU A 262 -10.21 -11.36 -1.74
N LEU A 263 -9.04 -11.61 -2.32
CA LEU A 263 -8.91 -11.77 -3.77
C LEU A 263 -9.60 -13.03 -4.32
N ASN A 264 -9.85 -14.03 -3.47
CA ASN A 264 -10.61 -15.23 -3.85
C ASN A 264 -12.12 -15.08 -3.59
N GLN A 265 -12.60 -13.93 -3.10
CA GLN A 265 -14.02 -13.65 -2.97
C GLN A 265 -14.60 -13.08 -4.27
N PRO A 266 -15.90 -13.32 -4.55
CA PRO A 266 -16.56 -12.77 -5.72
C PRO A 266 -16.64 -11.24 -5.63
N MET A 267 -16.02 -10.57 -6.60
CA MET A 267 -16.13 -9.12 -6.75
C MET A 267 -17.51 -8.73 -7.28
N GLY A 268 -18.06 -7.65 -6.74
CA GLY A 268 -19.28 -7.03 -7.25
C GLY A 268 -19.04 -6.49 -8.64
N MET A 269 -19.87 -6.87 -9.60
CA MET A 269 -19.81 -6.30 -10.95
C MET A 269 -20.07 -4.80 -10.85
N ARG A 270 -19.06 -4.00 -11.17
CA ARG A 270 -19.19 -2.53 -11.24
C ARG A 270 -19.84 -2.09 -12.56
N HIS A 271 -19.70 -2.93 -13.59
CA HIS A 271 -20.29 -2.79 -14.91
C HIS A 271 -20.80 -4.19 -15.31
N GLY A 272 -22.02 -4.53 -14.91
CA GLY A 272 -22.70 -5.67 -15.50
C GLY A 272 -22.98 -5.35 -16.97
N MET A 273 -22.49 -6.20 -17.86
CA MET A 273 -23.25 -6.52 -19.06
C MET A 273 -24.33 -7.52 -18.66
#